data_AF-A0A974GYX4-F1
#
_entry.id   AF-A0A974GYX4-F1
#
_cell.length_a   1.000
_cell.length_b   1.000
_cell.length_c   1.000
_cell.angle_alpha   90.00
_cell.angle_beta   90.00
_cell.angle_gamma   90.00
#
_symmetry.space_group_name_H-M   'P 1'
#
loop_
_entity.id
_entity.type
_entity.pdbx_description
1 polymer ?
#
loop_
_entity_poly.entity_id
_entity_poly.type
_entity_poly.pdbx_seq_one_letter_code
_entity_poly.pdbx_strand_id
1 'polypeptide(L)'
;MPTKSNKQPIRLIENWHILEQDADLKETIGDRPLITYRRSKNLRDRLIHSHYNNPSKPTWLTCNIKGCYKCGDCLACPFVRKSTTLYGRLDIEEYTIKQFINCKTMGVIYVMECKCGMRYVGKTKREFRRRILEHVGDVRNKRNTTIANHINTHHSGNSGVMKFIAVEHIKSTSRIGDIDNKLLKCEAEWIYWLNSKAPSGLNEGFIFSPFL
;
A
#
# COMPACT_ATOMS: atom_id res chain seq x y z
N MET A 1 -6.40 26.47 36.59
CA MET A 1 -6.03 27.65 35.79
C MET A 1 -7.29 28.20 35.14
N PRO A 2 -7.66 29.47 35.39
CA PRO A 2 -8.94 30.01 34.95
C PRO A 2 -8.95 30.21 33.43
N THR A 3 -9.99 29.70 32.78
CA THR A 3 -10.25 29.83 31.34
C THR A 3 -10.56 31.28 31.00
N LYS A 4 -9.80 31.86 30.05
CA LYS A 4 -10.11 33.18 29.47
C LYS A 4 -11.59 33.21 29.07
N SER A 5 -12.34 34.17 29.60
CA SER A 5 -13.79 34.25 29.36
C SER A 5 -14.06 34.60 27.90
N ASN A 6 -14.85 33.78 27.22
CA ASN A 6 -15.38 33.99 25.86
C ASN A 6 -16.42 35.12 25.82
N LYS A 7 -16.04 36.35 26.20
CA LYS A 7 -16.95 37.51 26.27
C LYS A 7 -17.19 38.21 24.93
N GLN A 8 -16.36 37.95 23.92
CA GLN A 8 -16.44 38.64 22.62
C GLN A 8 -17.64 38.23 21.74
N PRO A 9 -18.01 36.93 21.61
CA PRO A 9 -19.15 36.53 20.78
C PRO A 9 -20.49 37.01 21.35
N ILE A 10 -20.59 37.05 22.69
CA ILE A 10 -21.79 37.49 23.41
C ILE A 10 -22.04 38.99 23.17
N ARG A 11 -20.99 39.81 23.27
CA ARG A 11 -21.06 41.25 22.99
C ARG A 11 -21.49 41.57 21.56
N LEU A 12 -21.12 40.74 20.58
CA LEU A 12 -21.51 40.95 19.18
C LEU A 12 -23.02 40.72 18.97
N ILE A 13 -23.60 39.71 19.63
CA ILE A 13 -25.05 39.44 19.59
C ILE A 13 -25.85 40.55 20.28
N GLU A 14 -25.37 41.05 21.43
CA GLU A 14 -26.04 42.08 22.21
C GLU A 14 -26.12 43.42 21.46
N ASN A 15 -25.08 43.75 20.71
CA ASN A 15 -24.97 45.02 19.98
C ASN A 15 -25.34 44.90 18.49
N TRP A 16 -25.95 43.77 18.08
CA TRP A 16 -26.29 43.52 16.67
C TRP A 16 -27.18 44.61 16.06
N HIS A 17 -28.09 45.14 16.88
CA HIS A 17 -29.00 46.23 16.49
C HIS A 17 -28.27 47.52 16.08
N ILE A 18 -27.04 47.76 16.56
CA ILE A 18 -26.22 48.92 16.17
C ILE A 18 -25.68 48.73 14.75
N LEU A 19 -25.29 47.49 14.40
CA LEU A 19 -24.74 47.14 13.09
C LEU A 19 -25.82 47.12 12.00
N GLU A 20 -27.08 46.86 12.36
CA GLU A 20 -28.22 46.89 11.41
C GLU A 20 -28.68 48.30 11.03
N GLN A 21 -28.33 49.32 11.82
CA GLN A 21 -28.72 50.71 11.58
C GLN A 21 -27.87 51.39 10.48
N ASP A 22 -26.70 50.82 10.19
CA ASP A 22 -25.79 51.31 9.16
C ASP A 22 -26.05 50.59 7.83
N ALA A 23 -26.35 51.36 6.77
CA ALA A 23 -26.79 50.82 5.48
C ALA A 23 -25.68 50.03 4.77
N ASP A 24 -24.43 50.48 4.86
CA ASP A 24 -23.29 49.87 4.20
C ASP A 24 -22.89 48.56 4.91
N LEU A 25 -22.94 48.56 6.25
CA LEU A 25 -22.66 47.38 7.06
C LEU A 25 -23.77 46.32 6.93
N LYS A 26 -25.03 46.73 6.85
CA LYS A 26 -26.15 45.79 6.69
C LYS A 26 -26.04 44.97 5.41
N GLU A 27 -25.67 45.60 4.30
CA GLU A 27 -25.45 44.91 3.03
C GLU A 27 -24.27 43.92 3.11
N THR A 28 -23.20 44.30 3.82
CA THR A 28 -21.97 43.50 3.88
C THR A 28 -22.05 42.30 4.83
N ILE A 29 -22.73 42.44 5.98
CA ILE A 29 -22.69 41.46 7.06
C ILE A 29 -23.86 40.45 6.96
N GLY A 30 -24.99 40.85 6.35
CA GLY A 30 -26.15 40.00 6.14
C GLY A 30 -26.95 39.70 7.43
N ASP A 31 -27.64 38.55 7.44
CA ASP A 31 -28.51 38.16 8.56
C ASP A 31 -27.73 37.86 9.85
N ARG A 32 -28.44 37.98 10.98
CA ARG A 32 -27.88 37.74 12.32
C ARG A 32 -27.14 36.39 12.41
N PRO A 33 -25.84 36.38 12.77
CA PRO A 33 -25.02 35.18 12.70
C PRO A 33 -25.42 34.18 13.78
N LEU A 34 -25.46 32.91 13.39
CA LEU A 34 -25.62 31.80 14.32
C LEU A 34 -24.29 31.53 15.05
N ILE A 35 -24.24 31.85 16.34
CA ILE A 35 -23.06 31.53 17.16
C ILE A 35 -23.16 30.09 17.66
N THR A 36 -22.20 29.26 17.23
CA THR A 36 -22.05 27.89 17.73
C THR A 36 -20.81 27.78 18.61
N TYR A 37 -20.93 27.07 19.72
CA TYR A 37 -19.80 26.81 20.61
C TYR A 37 -19.12 25.50 20.23
N ARG A 38 -17.83 25.56 19.93
CA ARG A 38 -17.03 24.34 19.78
C ARG A 38 -16.68 23.82 21.18
N ARG A 39 -16.99 22.54 21.46
CA ARG A 39 -16.54 21.88 22.69
C ARG A 39 -15.02 21.95 22.83
N SER A 40 -14.52 22.18 24.03
CA SER A 40 -13.09 22.08 24.33
C SER A 40 -12.62 20.62 24.20
N LYS A 41 -11.35 20.44 23.82
CA LYS A 41 -10.74 19.10 23.77
C LYS A 41 -10.63 18.56 25.20
N ASN A 42 -11.27 17.43 25.48
CA ASN A 42 -11.20 16.78 26.80
C ASN A 42 -10.06 15.74 26.86
N LEU A 43 -9.83 15.16 28.04
CA LEU A 43 -8.82 14.10 28.24
C LEU A 43 -9.05 12.93 27.28
N ARG A 44 -10.31 12.52 27.07
CA ARG A 44 -10.66 11.50 26.08
C ARG A 44 -10.14 11.90 24.69
N ASP A 45 -10.40 13.12 24.20
CA ASP A 45 -9.92 13.63 22.91
C ASP A 45 -8.39 13.67 22.77
N ARG A 46 -7.67 13.80 23.89
CA ARG A 46 -6.20 13.77 23.92
C ARG A 46 -5.63 12.35 24.00
N LEU A 47 -6.30 11.46 24.74
CA LEU A 47 -5.81 10.13 25.08
C LEU A 47 -6.26 9.02 24.11
N ILE A 48 -7.31 9.24 23.31
CA ILE A 48 -7.84 8.24 22.36
C ILE A 48 -7.11 8.20 21.01
N HIS A 49 -6.03 8.95 20.82
CA HIS A 49 -5.17 8.74 19.66
C HIS A 49 -4.31 7.49 19.87
N SER A 50 -4.94 6.32 19.86
CA SER A 50 -4.21 5.07 19.71
C SER A 50 -3.53 5.09 18.35
N HIS A 51 -2.24 4.77 18.29
CA HIS A 51 -1.57 4.39 17.03
C HIS A 51 -2.19 3.14 16.38
N TYR A 52 -3.15 2.51 17.05
CA TYR A 52 -4.08 1.58 16.45
C TYR A 52 -4.99 2.34 15.48
N ASN A 53 -4.60 2.33 14.19
CA ASN A 53 -5.51 2.69 13.12
C ASN A 53 -6.66 1.68 13.15
N ASN A 54 -7.77 2.04 13.78
CA ASN A 54 -9.04 1.41 13.46
C ASN A 54 -9.20 1.60 11.94
N PRO A 55 -9.46 0.54 11.14
CA PRO A 55 -9.71 0.72 9.72
C PRO A 55 -10.80 1.78 9.62
N SER A 56 -10.45 2.92 9.01
CA SER A 56 -11.37 4.04 8.81
C SER A 56 -12.67 3.47 8.26
N LYS A 57 -13.80 3.74 8.94
CA LYS A 57 -15.12 3.35 8.44
C LYS A 57 -15.18 3.71 6.96
N PRO A 58 -15.51 2.76 6.06
CA PRO A 58 -15.49 3.04 4.65
C PRO A 58 -16.42 4.21 4.37
N THR A 59 -15.86 5.36 4.01
CA THR A 59 -16.63 6.45 3.43
C THR A 59 -16.96 6.06 1.99
N TRP A 60 -17.95 6.67 1.35
CA TRP A 60 -18.19 6.40 -0.09
C TRP A 60 -16.91 6.64 -0.93
N LEU A 61 -16.00 7.48 -0.42
CA LEU A 61 -14.69 7.81 -1.00
C LEU A 61 -13.57 6.81 -0.69
N THR A 62 -13.74 5.84 0.22
CA THR A 62 -12.72 4.81 0.41
C THR A 62 -12.79 3.86 -0.78
N CYS A 63 -11.88 4.07 -1.73
CA CYS A 63 -11.63 3.14 -2.82
C CYS A 63 -11.29 1.75 -2.24
N ASN A 64 -12.27 0.84 -2.24
CA ASN A 64 -12.11 -0.58 -1.91
C ASN A 64 -11.34 -1.36 -3.00
N ILE A 65 -10.56 -0.65 -3.81
CA ILE A 65 -9.78 -1.22 -4.91
C ILE A 65 -8.67 -2.05 -4.27
N LYS A 66 -8.69 -3.36 -4.51
CA LYS A 66 -7.68 -4.31 -4.04
C LYS A 66 -7.11 -5.05 -5.23
N GLY A 67 -5.83 -5.39 -5.18
CA GLY A 67 -5.12 -6.01 -6.28
C GLY A 67 -3.79 -5.35 -6.60
N CYS A 68 -3.08 -5.95 -7.55
CA CYS A 68 -1.90 -5.41 -8.18
C CYS A 68 -2.28 -4.55 -9.40
N TYR A 69 -1.74 -3.34 -9.47
CA TYR A 69 -2.01 -2.40 -10.55
C TYR A 69 -0.74 -1.74 -11.07
N LYS A 70 -0.78 -1.31 -12.33
CA LYS A 70 0.22 -0.39 -12.90
C LYS A 70 0.04 0.99 -12.26
N CYS A 71 1.14 1.72 -12.04
CA CYS A 71 1.05 3.12 -11.61
C CYS A 71 0.83 4.11 -12.77
N GLY A 72 0.99 3.66 -14.02
CA GLY A 72 0.70 4.42 -15.24
C GLY A 72 1.92 5.14 -15.85
N ASP A 73 2.93 5.48 -15.05
CA ASP A 73 3.98 6.44 -15.40
C ASP A 73 5.42 5.92 -15.23
N CYS A 74 5.65 4.61 -15.15
CA CYS A 74 7.01 4.07 -14.93
C CYS A 74 7.42 2.94 -15.86
N LEU A 75 8.74 2.81 -16.07
CA LEU A 75 9.39 1.78 -16.92
C LEU A 75 9.10 0.33 -16.49
N ALA A 76 8.67 0.11 -15.24
CA ALA A 76 8.30 -1.22 -14.76
C ALA A 76 6.86 -1.62 -15.13
N CYS A 77 5.97 -0.66 -15.44
CA CYS A 77 4.56 -0.93 -15.74
C CYS A 77 4.31 -1.95 -16.87
N PRO A 78 5.10 -2.01 -17.95
CA PRO A 78 4.93 -3.03 -18.99
C PRO A 78 5.07 -4.48 -18.49
N PHE A 79 5.83 -4.67 -17.42
CA PHE A 79 6.07 -5.97 -16.79
C PHE A 79 5.04 -6.29 -15.70
N VAL A 80 4.34 -5.29 -15.16
CA VAL A 80 3.30 -5.51 -14.15
C VAL A 80 2.03 -6.05 -14.79
N ARG A 81 1.55 -7.20 -14.30
CA ARG A 81 0.24 -7.76 -14.64
C ARG A 81 -0.79 -7.25 -13.62
N LYS A 82 -1.79 -6.53 -14.11
CA LYS A 82 -2.94 -6.15 -13.29
C LYS A 82 -3.66 -7.42 -12.86
N SER A 83 -3.87 -7.60 -11.56
CA SER A 83 -4.57 -8.78 -11.04
C SER A 83 -5.24 -8.47 -9.70
N THR A 84 -6.44 -8.98 -9.48
CA THR A 84 -7.13 -8.96 -8.18
C THR A 84 -6.94 -10.26 -7.42
N THR A 85 -6.59 -11.33 -8.13
CA THR A 85 -6.44 -12.67 -7.59
C THR A 85 -5.17 -13.34 -8.15
N LEU A 86 -4.75 -14.44 -7.54
CA LEU A 86 -3.67 -15.29 -8.02
C LEU A 86 -4.07 -16.75 -7.88
N TYR A 87 -3.82 -17.54 -8.91
CA TYR A 87 -4.12 -18.97 -8.88
C TYR A 87 -2.99 -19.76 -8.22
N GLY A 88 -3.36 -20.60 -7.27
CA GLY A 88 -2.49 -21.44 -6.47
C GLY A 88 -2.26 -22.82 -7.09
N ARG A 89 -2.04 -23.80 -6.23
CA ARG A 89 -1.97 -25.22 -6.57
C ARG A 89 -3.09 -26.00 -5.89
N LEU A 90 -3.59 -27.02 -6.60
CA LEU A 90 -4.32 -28.22 -6.17
C LEU A 90 -5.50 -28.06 -5.17
N ASP A 91 -5.34 -27.41 -4.03
CA ASP A 91 -6.24 -27.49 -2.88
C ASP A 91 -6.99 -26.18 -2.61
N ILE A 92 -6.36 -25.03 -2.91
CA ILE A 92 -6.96 -23.69 -2.86
C ILE A 92 -6.64 -23.04 -4.19
N GLU A 93 -7.62 -23.06 -5.08
CA GLU A 93 -7.42 -22.68 -6.46
C GLU A 93 -7.07 -21.20 -6.62
N GLU A 94 -7.63 -20.33 -5.77
CA GLU A 94 -7.53 -18.88 -5.93
C GLU A 94 -7.28 -18.13 -4.61
N TYR A 95 -6.32 -17.22 -4.63
CA TYR A 95 -6.08 -16.24 -3.58
C TYR A 95 -6.51 -14.84 -4.01
N THR A 96 -7.39 -14.20 -3.25
CA THR A 96 -7.74 -12.79 -3.46
C THR A 96 -6.74 -11.86 -2.80
N ILE A 97 -6.13 -10.97 -3.58
CA ILE A 97 -5.22 -9.94 -3.09
C ILE A 97 -6.02 -8.96 -2.21
N LYS A 98 -5.63 -8.85 -0.95
CA LYS A 98 -6.42 -8.12 0.08
C LYS A 98 -6.14 -6.62 0.12
N GLN A 99 -5.11 -6.16 -0.57
CA GLN A 99 -4.54 -4.82 -0.45
C GLN A 99 -4.42 -4.16 -1.84
N PHE A 100 -4.45 -2.83 -1.89
CA PHE A 100 -4.06 -2.09 -3.08
C PHE A 100 -2.53 -2.04 -3.19
N ILE A 101 -1.98 -2.59 -4.27
CA ILE A 101 -0.55 -2.64 -4.49
C ILE A 101 -0.24 -2.15 -5.90
N ASN A 102 0.77 -1.30 -6.06
CA ASN A 102 1.22 -0.84 -7.37
C ASN A 102 2.75 -0.76 -7.44
N CYS A 103 3.27 -0.28 -8.57
CA CYS A 103 4.70 -0.16 -8.82
C CYS A 103 5.48 0.67 -7.76
N LYS A 104 4.80 1.59 -7.04
CA LYS A 104 5.38 2.48 -6.03
C LYS A 104 5.29 1.89 -4.61
N THR A 105 4.58 0.77 -4.42
CA THR A 105 4.46 0.12 -3.10
C THR A 105 5.81 -0.48 -2.67
N MET A 106 6.16 -0.29 -1.39
CA MET A 106 7.36 -0.82 -0.74
C MET A 106 7.01 -1.99 0.17
N GLY A 107 8.01 -2.83 0.53
CA GLY A 107 7.81 -3.96 1.44
C GLY A 107 6.91 -5.03 0.83
N VAL A 108 7.16 -5.42 -0.42
CA VAL A 108 6.25 -6.22 -1.24
C VAL A 108 6.75 -7.66 -1.35
N ILE A 109 5.82 -8.61 -1.26
CA ILE A 109 5.96 -9.96 -1.80
C ILE A 109 5.35 -9.99 -3.20
N TYR A 110 6.07 -10.54 -4.16
CA TYR A 110 5.66 -10.59 -5.55
C TYR A 110 5.93 -11.96 -6.17
N VAL A 111 5.18 -12.24 -7.22
CA VAL A 111 5.34 -13.42 -8.08
C VAL A 111 5.75 -12.92 -9.46
N MET A 112 6.85 -13.46 -9.97
CA MET A 112 7.21 -13.38 -11.38
C MET A 112 6.72 -14.66 -12.05
N GLU A 113 5.91 -14.52 -13.09
CA GLU A 113 5.47 -15.61 -13.95
C GLU A 113 6.11 -15.45 -15.32
N CYS A 114 6.72 -16.54 -15.77
CA CYS A 114 7.20 -16.66 -17.13
C CYS A 114 6.09 -17.17 -18.06
N LYS A 115 6.13 -16.79 -19.34
CA LYS A 115 5.18 -17.29 -20.35
C LYS A 115 5.12 -18.83 -20.46
N CYS A 116 6.18 -19.53 -20.05
CA CYS A 116 6.24 -21.00 -20.06
C CYS A 116 5.57 -21.65 -18.85
N GLY A 117 4.98 -20.87 -17.93
CA GLY A 117 4.30 -21.35 -16.73
C GLY A 117 5.18 -21.40 -15.48
N MET A 118 6.50 -21.28 -15.63
CA MET A 118 7.43 -21.23 -14.49
C MET A 118 7.21 -19.99 -13.62
N ARG A 119 7.21 -20.18 -12.30
CA ARG A 119 7.00 -19.10 -11.31
C ARG A 119 8.22 -18.91 -10.42
N TYR A 120 8.43 -17.66 -10.02
CA TYR A 120 9.38 -17.25 -8.99
C TYR A 120 8.67 -16.36 -7.97
N VAL A 121 8.84 -16.62 -6.68
CA VAL A 121 8.39 -15.75 -5.59
C VAL A 121 9.58 -14.96 -5.06
N GLY A 122 9.39 -13.66 -4.86
CA GLY A 122 10.42 -12.79 -4.29
C GLY A 122 9.86 -11.77 -3.31
N LYS A 123 10.73 -11.28 -2.43
CA LYS A 123 10.46 -10.08 -1.61
C LYS A 123 11.28 -8.86 -2.01
N THR A 124 10.83 -7.69 -1.59
CA THR A 124 11.62 -6.45 -1.62
C THR A 124 11.20 -5.49 -0.50
N LYS A 125 12.18 -4.91 0.23
CA LYS A 125 11.91 -3.75 1.10
C LYS A 125 11.68 -2.46 0.29
N ARG A 126 12.31 -2.36 -0.87
CA ARG A 126 12.27 -1.18 -1.75
C ARG A 126 10.99 -1.19 -2.59
N GLU A 127 10.76 -0.09 -3.32
CA GLU A 127 9.63 0.00 -4.25
C GLU A 127 9.63 -1.15 -5.25
N PHE A 128 8.46 -1.73 -5.51
CA PHE A 128 8.28 -2.85 -6.41
C PHE A 128 8.88 -2.61 -7.81
N ARG A 129 8.70 -1.40 -8.36
CA ARG A 129 9.28 -1.00 -9.65
C ARG A 129 10.80 -1.18 -9.72
N ARG A 130 11.52 -0.89 -8.63
CA ARG A 130 12.99 -1.00 -8.61
C ARG A 130 13.39 -2.47 -8.72
N ARG A 131 12.72 -3.35 -7.98
CA ARG A 131 12.97 -4.78 -8.02
C ARG A 131 12.68 -5.40 -9.39
N ILE A 132 11.60 -4.97 -10.05
CA ILE A 132 11.29 -5.41 -11.43
C ILE A 132 12.43 -5.03 -12.39
N LEU A 133 12.87 -3.76 -12.36
CA LEU A 133 13.91 -3.29 -13.27
C LEU A 133 15.27 -3.94 -13.00
N GLU A 134 15.55 -4.34 -11.75
CA GLU A 134 16.71 -5.17 -11.44
C GLU A 134 16.65 -6.51 -12.15
N HIS A 135 15.53 -7.24 -12.08
CA HIS A 135 15.38 -8.51 -12.81
C HIS A 135 15.56 -8.33 -14.32
N VAL A 136 14.99 -7.28 -14.89
CA VAL A 136 15.18 -6.94 -16.31
C VAL A 136 16.66 -6.65 -16.62
N GLY A 137 17.34 -5.91 -15.74
CA GLY A 137 18.77 -5.64 -15.84
C GLY A 137 19.62 -6.90 -15.70
N ASP A 138 19.24 -7.83 -14.83
CA ASP A 138 19.93 -9.10 -14.59
C ASP A 138 19.85 -9.98 -15.84
N VAL A 139 18.68 -10.07 -16.48
CA VAL A 139 18.52 -10.76 -17.77
C VAL A 139 19.42 -10.13 -18.83
N ARG A 140 19.32 -8.81 -19.02
CA ARG A 140 20.09 -8.07 -20.05
C ARG A 140 21.60 -8.26 -19.90
N ASN A 141 22.09 -8.25 -18.65
CA ASN A 141 23.51 -8.37 -18.35
C ASN A 141 23.96 -9.82 -18.11
N LYS A 142 23.08 -10.81 -18.33
CA LYS A 142 23.35 -12.23 -18.12
C LYS A 142 23.93 -12.53 -16.73
N ARG A 143 23.39 -11.88 -15.69
CA ARG A 143 23.83 -12.13 -14.31
C ARG A 143 23.40 -13.53 -13.87
N ASN A 144 24.17 -14.14 -12.98
CA ASN A 144 23.88 -15.46 -12.44
C ASN A 144 22.77 -15.40 -11.38
N THR A 145 21.53 -15.25 -11.82
CA THR A 145 20.32 -15.34 -10.99
C THR A 145 19.35 -16.34 -11.60
N THR A 146 18.52 -16.98 -10.79
CA THR A 146 17.63 -18.06 -11.27
C THR A 146 16.70 -17.60 -12.40
N ILE A 147 16.14 -16.40 -12.27
CA ILE A 147 15.31 -15.76 -13.29
C ILE A 147 16.16 -15.45 -14.53
N ALA A 148 17.30 -14.77 -14.38
CA ALA A 148 18.11 -14.37 -15.52
C ALA A 148 18.64 -15.58 -16.30
N ASN A 149 19.10 -16.62 -15.61
CA ASN A 149 19.52 -17.87 -16.22
C ASN A 149 18.38 -18.50 -17.01
N HIS A 150 17.20 -18.67 -16.40
CA HIS A 150 16.04 -19.25 -17.07
C HIS A 150 15.62 -18.48 -18.33
N ILE A 151 15.53 -17.15 -18.26
CA ILE A 151 15.11 -16.33 -19.40
C ILE A 151 16.17 -16.33 -20.51
N ASN A 152 17.46 -16.31 -20.16
CA ASN A 152 18.55 -16.34 -21.13
C ASN A 152 18.65 -17.69 -21.84
N THR A 153 18.44 -18.81 -21.13
CA THR A 153 18.55 -20.16 -21.71
C THR A 153 17.29 -20.60 -22.45
N HIS A 154 16.09 -20.37 -21.89
CA HIS A 154 14.84 -20.89 -22.47
C HIS A 154 14.12 -19.89 -23.37
N HIS A 155 14.44 -18.59 -23.28
CA HIS A 155 13.74 -17.53 -24.00
C HIS A 155 14.69 -16.54 -24.69
N SER A 156 15.95 -16.93 -24.91
CA SER A 156 16.96 -16.15 -25.64
C SER A 156 17.12 -14.72 -25.12
N GLY A 157 16.97 -14.53 -23.80
CA GLY A 157 17.10 -13.23 -23.13
C GLY A 157 15.91 -12.28 -23.30
N ASN A 158 14.81 -12.73 -23.90
CA ASN A 158 13.62 -11.90 -24.08
C ASN A 158 12.92 -11.62 -22.74
N SER A 159 13.21 -10.47 -22.15
CA SER A 159 12.61 -10.05 -20.87
C SER A 159 11.09 -9.80 -20.92
N GLY A 160 10.52 -9.59 -22.12
CA GLY A 160 9.08 -9.34 -22.30
C GLY A 160 8.19 -10.51 -21.89
N VAL A 161 8.77 -11.71 -21.76
CA VAL A 161 8.08 -12.93 -21.34
C VAL A 161 7.85 -13.02 -19.83
N MET A 162 8.46 -12.12 -19.05
CA MET A 162 8.27 -12.02 -17.60
C MET A 162 7.10 -11.10 -17.28
N LYS A 163 6.19 -11.54 -16.41
CA LYS A 163 5.14 -10.71 -15.82
C LYS A 163 5.18 -10.80 -14.30
N PHE A 164 4.97 -9.66 -13.65
CA PHE A 164 5.08 -9.54 -12.19
C PHE A 164 3.74 -9.14 -11.57
N ILE A 165 3.39 -9.81 -10.48
CA ILE A 165 2.18 -9.56 -9.69
C ILE A 165 2.62 -9.39 -8.25
N ALA A 166 2.30 -8.26 -7.65
CA ALA A 166 2.48 -8.07 -6.22
C ALA A 166 1.27 -8.63 -5.46
N VAL A 167 1.51 -9.52 -4.51
CA VAL A 167 0.45 -10.29 -3.84
C VAL A 167 0.19 -9.82 -2.42
N GLU A 168 1.21 -9.24 -1.77
CA GLU A 168 1.12 -8.77 -0.40
C GLU A 168 2.13 -7.64 -0.16
N HIS A 169 1.77 -6.70 0.71
CA HIS A 169 2.69 -5.68 1.19
C HIS A 169 2.66 -5.54 2.71
N ILE A 170 3.84 -5.50 3.31
CA ILE A 170 4.04 -5.37 4.75
C ILE A 170 4.44 -3.93 5.04
N LYS A 171 3.52 -3.16 5.65
CA LYS A 171 3.80 -1.77 6.05
C LYS A 171 4.83 -1.76 7.16
N SER A 172 5.83 -0.88 7.07
CA SER A 172 6.64 -0.51 8.23
C SER A 172 5.77 0.27 9.22
N THR A 173 5.71 -0.15 10.48
CA THR A 173 5.10 0.65 11.56
C THR A 173 6.05 0.66 12.73
N SER A 174 5.94 1.67 13.61
CA SER A 174 6.82 1.86 14.76
C SER A 174 6.83 0.69 15.76
N ARG A 175 5.90 -0.27 15.66
CA ARG A 175 5.81 -1.48 16.49
C ARG A 175 6.14 -2.78 15.77
N ILE A 176 6.37 -2.71 14.45
CA ILE A 176 6.78 -3.88 13.70
C ILE A 176 8.27 -4.04 13.98
N GLY A 177 8.65 -5.20 14.55
CA GLY A 177 10.03 -5.62 14.72
C GLY A 177 10.74 -5.76 13.36
N ASP A 178 11.69 -6.66 13.24
CA ASP A 178 12.45 -6.80 12.00
C ASP A 178 11.54 -7.12 10.78
N ILE A 179 11.29 -6.10 9.93
CA ILE A 179 10.50 -6.19 8.70
C ILE A 179 11.09 -7.22 7.76
N ASP A 180 12.42 -7.38 7.76
CA ASP A 180 13.08 -8.35 6.91
C ASP A 180 12.67 -9.77 7.26
N ASN A 181 12.64 -10.09 8.55
CA ASN A 181 12.17 -11.38 9.04
C ASN A 181 10.71 -11.64 8.68
N LYS A 182 9.84 -10.63 8.76
CA LYS A 182 8.44 -10.78 8.31
C LYS A 182 8.33 -11.03 6.81
N LEU A 183 9.07 -10.28 6.00
CA LEU A 183 9.08 -10.49 4.56
C LEU A 183 9.65 -11.86 4.21
N LEU A 184 10.69 -12.33 4.91
CA LEU A 184 11.28 -13.66 4.73
C LEU A 184 10.27 -14.78 5.05
N LYS A 185 9.55 -14.67 6.17
CA LYS A 185 8.49 -15.64 6.53
C LYS A 185 7.40 -15.69 5.47
N CYS A 186 6.89 -14.52 5.08
CA CYS A 186 5.84 -14.41 4.07
C CYS A 186 6.30 -14.95 2.71
N GLU A 187 7.52 -14.62 2.27
CA GLU A 187 8.12 -15.17 1.05
C GLU A 187 8.16 -16.70 1.07
N ALA A 188 8.56 -17.32 2.18
CA ALA A 188 8.61 -18.77 2.32
C ALA A 188 7.22 -19.42 2.25
N GLU A 189 6.21 -18.83 2.91
CA GLU A 189 4.80 -19.28 2.82
C GLU A 189 4.30 -19.23 1.37
N TRP A 190 4.60 -18.15 0.65
CA TRP A 190 4.23 -18.00 -0.76
C TRP A 190 4.95 -18.98 -1.69
N ILE A 191 6.25 -19.25 -1.45
CA ILE A 191 7.01 -20.27 -2.20
C ILE A 191 6.35 -21.65 -2.03
N TYR A 192 5.97 -21.99 -0.79
CA TYR A 192 5.31 -23.25 -0.48
C TYR A 192 3.93 -23.34 -1.12
N TRP A 193 3.10 -22.30 -0.97
CA TRP A 193 1.75 -22.25 -1.51
C TRP A 193 1.72 -22.33 -3.04
N LEU A 194 2.67 -21.71 -3.74
CA LEU A 194 2.75 -21.73 -5.21
C LEU A 194 3.52 -22.93 -5.79
N ASN A 195 4.17 -23.73 -4.95
CA ASN A 195 5.15 -24.75 -5.38
C ASN A 195 6.17 -24.18 -6.38
N SER A 196 6.69 -22.99 -6.11
CA SER A 196 7.61 -22.29 -7.02
C SER A 196 9.07 -22.72 -6.86
N LYS A 197 9.35 -23.77 -6.07
CA LYS A 197 10.69 -24.32 -5.90
C LYS A 197 11.12 -25.13 -7.12
N ALA A 198 12.40 -25.06 -7.47
CA ALA A 198 12.98 -25.97 -8.46
C ALA A 198 12.74 -27.45 -8.07
N PRO A 199 12.37 -28.33 -9.03
CA PRO A 199 12.30 -28.10 -10.48
C PRO A 199 10.96 -27.55 -11.00
N SER A 200 9.90 -27.51 -10.18
CA SER A 200 8.56 -27.06 -10.62
C SER A 200 8.44 -25.53 -10.76
N GLY A 201 9.39 -24.78 -10.22
CA GLY A 201 9.53 -23.33 -10.40
C GLY A 201 10.99 -22.87 -10.32
N LEU A 202 11.19 -21.58 -10.08
CA LEU A 202 12.50 -20.91 -10.21
C LEU A 202 13.13 -20.49 -8.87
N ASN A 203 12.50 -20.77 -7.74
CA ASN A 203 13.11 -20.54 -6.43
C ASN A 203 14.14 -21.64 -6.15
N GLU A 204 15.42 -21.26 -6.01
CA GLU A 204 16.50 -22.14 -5.59
C GLU A 204 16.73 -22.01 -4.09
N GLY A 205 16.60 -23.13 -3.37
CA GLY A 205 16.69 -23.14 -1.91
C GLY A 205 15.55 -22.38 -1.23
N PHE A 206 15.23 -22.77 0.00
CA PHE A 206 14.50 -21.92 0.94
C PHE A 206 15.20 -22.06 2.28
N ILE A 207 15.35 -20.95 3.00
CA ILE A 207 15.98 -20.97 4.32
C ILE A 207 14.85 -20.86 5.33
N PHE A 208 14.66 -21.90 6.15
CA PHE A 208 13.71 -21.86 7.27
C PHE A 208 14.24 -21.09 8.49
N SER A 209 15.44 -20.51 8.40
CA SER A 209 16.03 -19.70 9.48
C SER A 209 15.12 -18.61 10.04
N PRO A 210 14.17 -18.00 9.31
CA PRO A 210 13.24 -17.05 9.91
C PRO A 210 12.28 -17.70 10.91
N PHE A 211 12.01 -19.00 10.79
CA PHE A 211 11.07 -19.76 11.62
C PHE A 211 11.73 -20.48 12.80
N LEU A 212 13.06 -20.44 12.89
CA LEU A 212 13.87 -21.05 13.96
C LEU A 212 14.23 -20.03 15.04
#